data_AF-A0A3P6S7U9-F1
#
_entry.id   AF-A0A3P6S7U9-F1
#
_cell.length_a   1.000
_cell.length_b   1.000
_cell.length_c   1.000
_cell.angle_alpha   90.00
_cell.angle_beta   90.00
_cell.angle_gamma   90.00
#
_symmetry.space_group_name_H-M   'P 1'
#
loop_
_entity.id
_entity.type
_entity.pdbx_description
1 polymer ?
#
loop_
_entity_poly.entity_id
_entity_poly.type
_entity_poly.pdbx_seq_one_letter_code
_entity_poly.pdbx_strand_id
1 'polypeptide(L)'
;MISGRYALYGKIIQTTQYLIFPTLYSIILYSLAGYSQSLSQYLKFNFLNIVVAMLSGSVGYAAGCICGTTAVATTYVPMIVSPLFVFGMLYK
;
A
#
# COMPACT_ATOMS: atom_id res chain seq x y z
N MET A 1 27.98 6.35 -9.33
CA MET A 1 27.86 6.49 -7.86
C MET A 1 27.12 7.80 -7.61
N ILE A 2 25.79 7.76 -7.59
CA ILE A 2 24.96 8.98 -7.59
C ILE A 2 24.82 9.44 -6.13
N SER A 3 25.25 10.66 -5.83
CA SER A 3 25.37 11.26 -4.50
C SER A 3 24.15 10.99 -3.61
N GLY A 4 24.38 10.47 -2.40
CA GLY A 4 23.36 9.99 -1.44
C GLY A 4 22.23 10.98 -1.06
N ARG A 5 22.34 12.27 -1.43
CA ARG A 5 21.28 13.26 -1.25
C ARG A 5 20.08 13.01 -2.18
N TYR A 6 20.31 12.69 -3.46
CA TYR A 6 19.23 12.43 -4.43
C TYR A 6 18.44 11.16 -4.09
N ALA A 7 19.11 10.15 -3.54
CA ALA A 7 18.47 8.94 -3.05
C ALA A 7 17.53 9.20 -1.87
N LEU A 8 17.89 10.15 -0.99
CA LEU A 8 17.08 10.51 0.17
C LEU A 8 15.79 11.24 -0.24
N TYR A 9 15.89 12.22 -1.16
CA TYR A 9 14.72 12.92 -1.72
C TYR A 9 13.78 11.98 -2.46
N GLY A 10 14.31 11.05 -3.25
CA GLY A 10 13.49 10.05 -3.95
C GLY A 10 12.70 9.17 -2.99
N LYS A 11 13.31 8.74 -1.88
CA LYS A 11 12.62 7.95 -0.84
C LYS A 11 11.56 8.76 -0.09
N ILE A 12 11.81 10.02 0.23
CA ILE A 12 10.83 10.88 0.90
C ILE A 12 9.58 11.05 0.02
N ILE A 13 9.76 11.38 -1.25
CA ILE A 13 8.65 11.59 -2.19
C ILE A 13 7.80 10.31 -2.33
N GLN A 14 8.45 9.15 -2.49
CA GLN A 14 7.75 7.87 -2.54
C GLN A 14 6.98 7.59 -1.24
N THR A 15 7.60 7.84 -0.08
CA THR A 15 6.97 7.60 1.23
C THR A 15 5.75 8.52 1.45
N THR A 16 5.84 9.78 1.03
CA THR A 16 4.73 10.72 1.05
C THR A 16 3.59 10.26 0.15
N GLN A 17 3.92 9.71 -1.03
CA GLN A 17 2.93 9.13 -1.94
C GLN A 17 2.16 7.97 -1.28
N TYR A 18 2.87 7.04 -0.62
CA TYR A 18 2.25 5.94 0.12
C TYR A 18 1.50 6.35 1.38
N LEU A 19 1.51 7.63 1.76
CA LEU A 19 0.75 8.16 2.90
C LEU A 19 -0.49 8.95 2.43
N ILE A 20 -0.36 9.75 1.37
CA ILE A 20 -1.45 10.57 0.81
C ILE A 20 -2.51 9.72 0.11
N PHE A 21 -2.11 8.74 -0.71
CA PHE A 21 -3.07 7.90 -1.43
C PHE A 21 -3.99 7.08 -0.51
N PRO A 22 -3.48 6.34 0.51
CA PRO A 22 -4.36 5.58 1.40
C PRO A 22 -5.17 6.49 2.32
N THR A 23 -4.70 7.68 2.68
CA THR A 23 -5.50 8.63 3.49
C THR A 23 -6.69 9.17 2.70
N LEU A 24 -6.49 9.59 1.45
CA LEU A 24 -7.58 10.00 0.57
C LEU A 24 -8.58 8.86 0.32
N TYR A 25 -8.06 7.65 0.06
CA TYR A 25 -8.89 6.46 -0.11
C TYR A 25 -9.72 6.15 1.15
N SER A 26 -9.10 6.28 2.32
CA SER A 26 -9.77 6.07 3.60
C SER A 26 -10.90 7.07 3.82
N ILE A 27 -10.70 8.34 3.50
CA ILE A 27 -11.74 9.39 3.62
C ILE A 27 -12.94 9.07 2.73
N ILE A 28 -12.71 8.73 1.47
CA ILE A 28 -13.77 8.44 0.50
C ILE A 28 -14.55 7.21 0.94
N LEU A 29 -13.86 6.11 1.28
CA LEU A 29 -14.52 4.89 1.71
C LEU A 29 -15.30 5.06 3.01
N TYR A 30 -14.75 5.77 3.99
CA TYR A 30 -15.42 5.96 5.27
C TYR A 30 -16.68 6.82 5.10
N SER A 31 -16.65 7.78 4.18
CA SER A 31 -17.82 8.57 3.79
C SER A 31 -18.86 7.77 2.99
N LEU A 32 -18.44 6.80 2.17
CA LEU A 32 -19.32 6.03 1.30
C LEU A 32 -19.94 4.81 2.00
N ALA A 33 -19.19 4.15 2.87
CA ALA A 33 -19.63 2.95 3.59
C ALA A 33 -20.53 3.26 4.80
N GLY A 34 -20.73 4.54 5.13
CA GLY A 34 -21.62 4.97 6.22
C GLY A 34 -21.17 4.48 7.60
N TYR A 35 -19.86 4.26 7.81
CA TYR A 35 -19.33 3.82 9.11
C TYR A 35 -19.56 4.89 10.20
N SER A 36 -19.73 4.43 11.44
CA SER A 36 -19.87 5.28 12.64
C SER A 36 -18.87 6.43 12.65
N GLN A 37 -19.35 7.66 12.89
CA GLN A 37 -18.58 8.91 12.90
C GLN A 37 -17.57 9.03 14.06
N SER A 38 -17.17 7.92 14.70
CA SER A 38 -16.13 7.98 15.72
C SER A 38 -14.75 8.20 15.07
N LEU A 39 -14.12 9.32 15.42
CA LEU A 39 -12.79 9.68 14.92
C LEU A 39 -11.74 8.59 15.25
N SER A 40 -11.92 7.89 16.37
CA SER A 40 -11.04 6.81 16.82
C SER A 40 -11.06 5.59 15.89
N GLN A 41 -12.24 5.20 15.37
CA GLN A 41 -12.33 4.10 14.40
C GLN A 41 -11.76 4.51 13.04
N TYR A 42 -12.00 5.74 12.60
CA TYR A 42 -11.41 6.27 11.38
C TYR A 42 -9.88 6.25 11.43
N LEU A 43 -9.27 6.70 12.54
CA LEU A 43 -7.81 6.71 12.69
C LEU A 43 -7.21 5.30 12.65
N LYS A 44 -7.86 4.31 13.26
CA LYS A 44 -7.42 2.90 13.21
C LYS A 44 -7.52 2.34 11.79
N PHE A 45 -8.61 2.63 11.08
CA PHE A 45 -8.80 2.19 9.69
C PHE A 45 -7.78 2.82 8.75
N ASN A 46 -7.58 4.14 8.87
CA ASN A 46 -6.60 4.87 8.09
C ASN A 46 -5.16 4.38 8.36
N PHE A 47 -4.82 4.13 9.63
CA PHE A 47 -3.51 3.58 9.99
C PHE A 47 -3.28 2.19 9.36
N LEU A 48 -4.28 1.30 9.40
CA LEU A 48 -4.19 -0.01 8.74
C LEU A 48 -3.99 0.12 7.23
N ASN A 49 -4.71 1.04 6.57
CA ASN A 49 -4.54 1.28 5.13
C ASN A 49 -3.14 1.81 4.79
N ILE A 50 -2.57 2.69 5.61
CA ILE A 50 -1.19 3.17 5.42
C ILE A 50 -0.20 2.02 5.57
N VAL A 51 -0.34 1.19 6.61
CA VAL A 51 0.55 0.04 6.82
C VAL A 51 0.47 -0.93 5.64
N VAL A 52 -0.73 -1.26 5.17
CA VAL A 52 -0.93 -2.14 4.01
C VAL A 52 -0.32 -1.54 2.74
N ALA A 53 -0.46 -0.23 2.52
CA ALA A 53 0.14 0.45 1.37
C ALA A 53 1.68 0.37 1.39
N MET A 54 2.31 0.57 2.55
CA MET A 54 3.77 0.45 2.70
C MET A 54 4.25 -1.00 2.50
N LEU A 55 3.47 -1.97 2.99
CA LEU A 55 3.74 -3.40 2.83
C LEU A 55 3.63 -3.82 1.36
N SER A 56 2.56 -3.39 0.68
CA SER A 56 2.37 -3.61 -0.76
C SER A 56 3.49 -2.99 -1.59
N GLY A 57 3.96 -1.80 -1.22
CA GLY A 57 5.12 -1.16 -1.85
C GLY A 57 6.37 -2.05 -1.77
N SER A 58 6.67 -2.58 -0.59
CA SER A 58 7.81 -3.47 -0.36
C SER A 58 7.74 -4.76 -1.17
N VAL A 59 6.56 -5.38 -1.24
CA VAL A 59 6.32 -6.58 -2.07
C VAL A 59 6.48 -6.26 -3.56
N GLY A 60 5.99 -5.10 -4.03
CA GLY A 60 6.18 -4.65 -5.41
C GLY A 60 7.65 -4.44 -5.77
N TYR A 61 8.44 -3.84 -4.86
CA TYR A 61 9.89 -3.72 -5.05
C TYR A 61 10.59 -5.08 -5.08
N ALA A 62 10.25 -6.00 -4.18
CA ALA A 62 10.81 -7.35 -4.17
C ALA A 62 10.48 -8.11 -5.47
N ALA A 63 9.23 -8.04 -5.94
CA ALA A 63 8.81 -8.66 -7.20
C ALA A 63 9.54 -8.03 -8.40
N GLY A 64 9.76 -6.71 -8.41
CA GLY A 64 10.54 -6.03 -9.42
C GLY A 64 12.00 -6.51 -9.49
N CYS A 65 12.61 -6.76 -8.32
CA CYS A 65 13.97 -7.30 -8.24
C CYS A 65 14.06 -8.76 -8.73
N ILE A 66 13.04 -9.58 -8.50
CA ILE A 66 13.03 -11.00 -8.90
C ILE A 66 12.74 -11.15 -10.39
N CYS A 67 11.76 -10.41 -10.91
CA CYS A 67 11.28 -10.59 -12.29
C CYS A 67 12.11 -9.83 -13.33
N GLY A 68 12.95 -8.87 -12.91
CA GLY A 68 13.85 -8.09 -13.79
C GLY A 68 13.17 -7.11 -14.75
N THR A 69 11.88 -7.31 -15.05
CA THR A 69 11.05 -6.43 -15.88
C THR A 69 9.74 -6.08 -15.16
N THR A 70 9.32 -4.82 -15.27
CA THR A 70 8.09 -4.32 -14.64
C THR A 70 6.84 -5.01 -15.19
N ALA A 71 6.81 -5.38 -16.47
CA ALA A 71 5.67 -6.08 -17.07
C ALA A 71 5.40 -7.43 -16.39
N VAL A 72 6.44 -8.26 -16.22
CA VAL A 72 6.31 -9.57 -15.56
C VAL A 72 6.01 -9.40 -14.07
N ALA A 73 6.61 -8.41 -13.41
CA ALA A 73 6.33 -8.11 -12.01
C ALA A 73 4.85 -7.73 -11.78
N THR A 74 4.28 -6.89 -12.64
CA THR A 74 2.86 -6.47 -12.53
C THR A 74 1.87 -7.62 -12.74
N THR A 75 2.24 -8.65 -13.50
CA THR A 75 1.42 -9.87 -13.66
C THR A 75 1.59 -10.85 -12.51
N TYR A 76 2.76 -10.89 -11.86
CA TYR A 76 3.07 -11.86 -10.80
C TYR A 76 2.57 -11.43 -9.42
N VAL A 77 2.66 -10.14 -9.10
CA VAL A 77 2.17 -9.58 -7.82
C VAL A 77 0.72 -9.95 -7.52
N PRO A 78 -0.27 -9.80 -8.43
CA PRO A 78 -1.65 -10.18 -8.14
C PRO A 78 -1.82 -11.70 -7.95
N MET A 79 -0.97 -12.54 -8.56
CA MET A 79 -1.01 -13.99 -8.34
C MET A 79 -0.63 -14.40 -6.91
N ILE A 80 0.22 -13.62 -6.24
CA ILE A 80 0.56 -13.82 -4.82
C ILE A 80 -0.48 -13.16 -3.91
N VAL A 81 -0.94 -11.96 -4.27
CA VAL A 81 -1.88 -11.19 -3.42
C VAL A 81 -3.28 -11.81 -3.43
N SER A 82 -3.74 -12.39 -4.55
CA SER A 82 -5.07 -13.01 -4.66
C SER A 82 -5.32 -14.14 -3.66
N PRO A 83 -4.45 -15.17 -3.49
CA PRO A 83 -4.66 -16.21 -2.49
C PRO A 83 -4.59 -15.66 -1.06
N LEU A 84 -3.71 -14.69 -0.78
CA LEU A 84 -3.67 -14.03 0.55
C LEU A 84 -4.99 -13.30 0.86
N PHE A 85 -5.63 -12.72 -0.16
CA PHE A 85 -6.94 -12.09 -0.03
C PHE A 85 -8.04 -13.13 0.26
N VAL A 86 -8.01 -14.28 -0.44
CA VAL A 86 -8.94 -15.39 -0.20
C VAL A 86 -8.81 -15.93 1.22
N PHE A 87 -7.59 -16.22 1.68
CA PHE A 87 -7.39 -16.68 3.05
C PHE A 87 -7.75 -15.61 4.08
N GLY A 88 -7.40 -14.35 3.85
CA GLY A 88 -7.72 -13.24 4.75
C GLY A 88 -9.22 -12.97 4.91
N MET A 89 -10.01 -13.18 3.86
CA MET A 89 -11.48 -13.03 3.92
C MET A 89 -12.19 -14.24 4.52
N LEU A 90 -11.56 -15.42 4.54
CA LEU A 90 -12.13 -16.66 5.09
C LEU A 90 -12.00 -16.78 6.62
N TYR A 91 -11.22 -15.92 7.30
CA TYR A 91 -11.11 -15.92 8.77
C TYR A 91 -12.16 -15.03 9.48
N LYS A 92 -13.30 -14.78 8.83
CA LYS A 92 -14.44 -14.11 9.45
C LYS A 92 -15.74 -14.85 9.19
#